data_AF-A0A928W659-F1
#
_entry.id   AF-A0A928W659-F1
#
_cell.length_a   1.000
_cell.length_b   1.000
_cell.length_c   1.000
_cell.angle_alpha   90.00
_cell.angle_beta   90.00
_cell.angle_gamma   90.00
#
_symmetry.space_group_name_H-M   'P 1'
#
loop_
_entity.id
_entity.type
_entity.pdbx_description
1 polymer ?
#
loop_
_entity_poly.entity_id
_entity_poly.type
_entity_poly.pdbx_seq_one_letter_code
_entity_poly.pdbx_strand_id
1 'polypeptide(L)'
;MNTVVLNLEPIARLTDEQFYQLCIANRDLSLEMNAAGELIIVPPVGGESGNREADLITDLNIWNRQTKLGKVFSSSTIFILPNKNAEVEIYRSQQPVEIVAMPATISGEAVLPGFELQV
;
A
#
# COMPACT_ATOMS: atom_id res chain seq x y z
N MET A 1 -6.00 15.42 13.11
CA MET A 1 -5.77 14.30 14.06
C MET A 1 -4.43 13.69 13.73
N ASN A 2 -3.70 13.21 14.74
CA ASN A 2 -2.37 12.64 14.55
C ASN A 2 -2.49 11.11 14.43
N THR A 3 -1.60 10.53 13.64
CA THR A 3 -1.38 9.08 13.62
C THR A 3 -0.92 8.60 14.99
N VAL A 4 -1.48 7.49 15.44
CA VAL A 4 -1.08 6.82 16.68
C VAL A 4 -0.36 5.53 16.32
N VAL A 5 0.81 5.30 16.91
CA VAL A 5 1.61 4.09 16.71
C VAL A 5 1.71 3.35 18.04
N LEU A 6 1.32 2.07 18.03
CA LEU A 6 1.37 1.19 19.19
C LEU A 6 2.45 0.12 18.96
N ASN A 7 3.46 0.13 19.84
CA ASN A 7 4.44 -0.95 19.90
C ASN A 7 3.86 -2.12 20.70
N LEU A 8 3.56 -3.22 20.01
CA LEU A 8 2.99 -4.42 20.61
C LEU A 8 4.05 -5.42 21.08
N GLU A 9 5.33 -5.23 20.74
CA GLU A 9 6.42 -6.17 21.03
C GLU A 9 6.48 -6.63 22.50
N PRO A 10 6.25 -5.76 23.51
CA PRO A 10 6.28 -6.18 24.91
C PRO A 10 5.16 -7.15 25.33
N ILE A 11 4.08 -7.26 24.55
CA ILE A 11 2.89 -8.05 24.88
C ILE A 11 2.61 -9.18 23.89
N ALA A 12 2.82 -8.96 22.59
CA ALA A 12 2.54 -9.92 21.54
C ALA A 12 3.16 -9.51 20.19
N ARG A 13 3.43 -10.50 19.34
CA ARG A 13 3.66 -10.29 17.91
C ARG A 13 2.46 -10.84 17.16
N LEU A 14 1.75 -9.98 16.45
CA LEU A 14 0.59 -10.38 15.67
C LEU A 14 1.03 -11.16 14.43
N THR A 15 0.37 -12.28 14.15
CA THR A 15 0.39 -12.90 12.82
C THR A 15 -0.53 -12.16 11.86
N ASP A 16 -0.38 -12.37 10.56
CA ASP A 16 -1.27 -11.78 9.55
C ASP A 16 -2.75 -12.10 9.80
N GLU A 17 -3.06 -13.33 10.23
CA GLU A 17 -4.42 -13.74 10.59
C GLU A 17 -4.93 -12.98 11.82
N GLN A 18 -4.11 -12.82 12.86
CA GLN A 18 -4.50 -12.08 14.06
C GLN A 18 -4.73 -10.59 13.75
N PHE A 19 -3.88 -9.99 12.92
CA PHE A 19 -4.05 -8.63 12.45
C PHE A 19 -5.34 -8.49 11.61
N TYR A 20 -5.62 -9.44 10.72
CA TYR A 20 -6.85 -9.45 9.93
C TYR A 20 -8.11 -9.52 10.81
N GLN A 21 -8.13 -10.41 11.80
CA GLN A 21 -9.24 -10.47 12.77
C GLN A 21 -9.38 -9.18 13.57
N LEU A 22 -8.27 -8.52 13.92
CA LEU A 22 -8.30 -7.21 14.59
C LEU A 22 -8.98 -6.15 13.72
N CYS A 23 -8.68 -6.12 12.42
CA CYS A 23 -9.34 -5.22 11.46
C CYS A 23 -10.85 -5.51 11.35
N ILE A 24 -11.26 -6.78 11.31
CA ILE A 24 -12.68 -7.16 11.31
C ILE A 24 -13.38 -6.72 12.60
N ALA A 25 -12.73 -6.88 13.75
CA ALA A 25 -13.29 -6.51 15.03
C ALA A 25 -13.44 -4.99 15.20
N ASN A 26 -12.68 -4.19 14.46
CA ASN A 26 -12.62 -2.73 14.57
C ASN A 26 -12.87 -2.05 13.21
N ARG A 27 -14.00 -2.36 12.55
CA ARG A 27 -14.31 -1.90 11.18
C ARG A 27 -14.37 -0.37 11.01
N ASP A 28 -14.58 0.35 12.11
CA ASP A 28 -14.65 1.81 12.11
C ASP A 28 -13.25 2.46 12.19
N LEU A 29 -12.19 1.67 12.41
CA LEU A 29 -10.81 2.15 12.44
C LEU A 29 -10.08 1.78 11.16
N SER A 30 -9.25 2.71 10.68
CA SER A 30 -8.24 2.42 9.67
C SER A 30 -6.97 1.95 10.39
N LEU A 31 -6.62 0.68 10.17
CA LEU A 31 -5.49 0.01 10.82
C LEU A 31 -4.47 -0.43 9.77
N GLU A 32 -3.20 -0.18 10.07
CA GLU A 32 -2.04 -0.67 9.32
C GLU A 32 -1.05 -1.36 10.26
N MET A 33 -0.21 -2.25 9.74
CA MET A 33 0.89 -2.84 10.49
C MET A 33 2.17 -2.71 9.68
N ASN A 34 3.21 -2.14 10.29
CA ASN A 34 4.48 -1.95 9.61
C ASN A 34 5.40 -3.18 9.73
N ALA A 35 6.53 -3.15 9.02
CA ALA A 35 7.50 -4.25 9.01
C ALA A 35 8.24 -4.48 10.35
N ALA A 36 8.05 -3.61 11.35
CA ALA A 36 8.53 -3.82 12.71
C ALA A 36 7.49 -4.53 13.60
N GLY A 37 6.27 -4.74 13.09
CA GLY A 37 5.14 -5.28 13.86
C GLY A 37 4.43 -4.23 14.71
N GLU A 38 4.64 -2.94 14.44
CA GLU A 38 3.92 -1.87 15.14
C GLU A 38 2.56 -1.65 14.49
N LEU A 39 1.53 -1.50 15.32
CA LEU A 39 0.17 -1.22 14.88
C LEU A 39 -0.01 0.29 14.72
N ILE A 40 -0.46 0.70 13.55
CA ILE A 40 -0.69 2.10 13.19
C ILE A 40 -2.19 2.32 13.08
N ILE A 41 -2.71 3.30 13.83
CA ILE A 41 -4.09 3.75 13.72
C ILE A 41 -4.07 5.04 12.90
N VAL A 42 -4.61 4.95 11.68
CA VAL A 42 -4.62 6.04 10.72
C VAL A 42 -5.82 6.95 11.00
N PRO A 43 -5.63 8.28 11.12
CA PRO A 43 -6.74 9.20 11.33
C PRO A 43 -7.64 9.27 10.08
N PRO A 44 -8.91 9.67 10.21
CA PRO A 44 -9.79 9.80 9.07
C PRO A 44 -9.26 10.82 8.06
N VAL A 45 -9.43 10.51 6.78
CA VAL A 45 -9.04 11.37 5.66
C VAL A 45 -10.02 12.53 5.54
N GLY A 46 -9.49 13.76 5.46
CA GLY A 46 -10.29 14.97 5.26
C GLY A 46 -10.77 15.14 3.81
N GLY A 47 -11.77 16.01 3.59
CA GLY A 47 -12.41 16.18 2.29
C GLY A 47 -11.48 16.55 1.14
N GLU A 48 -10.53 17.46 1.36
CA GLU A 48 -9.55 17.87 0.34
C GLU A 48 -8.66 16.70 -0.11
N SER A 49 -8.09 15.96 0.85
CA SER A 49 -7.28 14.77 0.55
C SER A 49 -8.11 13.68 -0.11
N GLY A 50 -9.35 13.47 0.34
CA GLY A 50 -10.27 12.49 -0.23
C GLY A 50 -10.72 12.85 -1.65
N ASN A 51 -10.95 14.13 -1.96
CA ASN A 51 -11.28 14.56 -3.32
C ASN A 51 -10.08 14.37 -4.26
N ARG A 52 -8.88 14.72 -3.80
CA ARG A 52 -7.65 14.47 -4.56
C ARG A 52 -7.41 12.97 -4.80
N GLU A 53 -7.63 12.12 -3.81
CA GLU A 53 -7.57 10.67 -3.96
C GLU A 53 -8.57 10.17 -5.00
N ALA A 54 -9.82 10.66 -4.94
CA ALA A 54 -10.88 10.26 -5.87
C ALA A 54 -10.54 10.58 -7.33
N ASP A 55 -9.99 11.77 -7.60
CA ASP A 55 -9.56 12.18 -8.95
C ASP A 55 -8.43 11.26 -9.46
N LEU A 56 -7.40 11.03 -8.64
CA LEU A 56 -6.26 10.17 -9.00
C LEU A 56 -6.69 8.72 -9.28
N ILE A 57 -7.54 8.15 -8.42
CA ILE A 57 -8.08 6.80 -8.62
C ILE A 57 -8.91 6.74 -9.90
N THR A 58 -9.69 7.79 -10.19
CA THR A 58 -10.54 7.83 -11.38
C THR A 58 -9.70 7.80 -12.65
N ASP A 59 -8.70 8.66 -12.75
CA ASP A 59 -7.81 8.72 -13.91
C ASP A 59 -7.07 7.39 -14.12
N LEU A 60 -6.50 6.83 -13.04
CA LEU A 60 -5.79 5.56 -13.10
C LEU A 60 -6.72 4.40 -13.50
N ASN A 61 -7.95 4.38 -13.00
CA ASN A 61 -8.93 3.36 -13.32
C ASN A 61 -9.44 3.48 -14.77
N ILE A 62 -9.61 4.69 -15.30
CA ILE A 62 -9.95 4.92 -16.72
C ILE A 62 -8.83 4.37 -17.60
N TRP A 63 -7.58 4.75 -17.33
CA TRP A 63 -6.41 4.23 -18.04
C TRP A 63 -6.35 2.70 -17.99
N ASN A 64 -6.47 2.11 -16.79
CA ASN A 64 -6.38 0.67 -16.62
C ASN A 64 -7.52 -0.09 -17.34
N ARG A 65 -8.73 0.48 -17.41
CA ARG A 65 -9.83 -0.11 -18.18
C ARG A 65 -9.57 -0.13 -19.68
N GLN A 66 -8.87 0.87 -20.21
CA GLN A 66 -8.49 0.95 -21.61
C GLN A 66 -7.36 -0.03 -21.94
N THR A 67 -6.34 -0.11 -21.10
CA THR A 67 -5.13 -0.93 -21.34
C THR A 67 -5.28 -2.38 -20.89
N LYS A 68 -6.17 -2.65 -19.93
CA LYS A 68 -6.42 -3.97 -19.32
C LYS A 68 -5.18 -4.62 -18.70
N LEU A 69 -4.28 -3.81 -18.14
CA LEU A 69 -3.01 -4.28 -17.58
C LEU A 69 -3.10 -4.76 -16.12
N GLY A 70 -4.18 -4.45 -15.39
CA GLY A 70 -4.31 -4.89 -14.00
C GLY A 70 -5.60 -4.48 -13.30
N LYS A 71 -5.48 -4.17 -12.01
CA LYS A 71 -6.57 -3.75 -11.11
C LYS A 71 -6.13 -2.51 -10.34
N VAL A 72 -7.09 -1.64 -10.04
CA VAL A 72 -6.87 -0.41 -9.25
C VAL A 72 -7.64 -0.56 -7.94
N PHE A 73 -7.01 -0.14 -6.84
CA PHE A 73 -7.53 -0.24 -5.48
C PHE A 73 -7.46 1.15 -4.83
N SER A 74 -8.33 1.43 -3.85
CA SER A 74 -8.27 2.66 -3.05
C SER A 74 -7.17 2.60 -1.99
N SER A 75 -6.79 3.75 -1.42
CA SER A 75 -5.78 3.81 -0.36
C SER A 75 -6.18 3.03 0.90
N SER A 76 -7.49 2.83 1.12
CA SER A 76 -8.03 2.05 2.25
C SER A 76 -7.96 0.54 2.09
N THR A 77 -7.38 0.04 1.00
CA THR A 77 -7.27 -1.40 0.73
C THR A 77 -6.08 -1.99 1.48
N ILE A 78 -6.32 -3.03 2.29
CA ILE A 78 -5.25 -3.70 3.03
C ILE A 78 -4.52 -4.68 2.11
N PHE A 79 -3.19 -4.59 2.07
CA PHE A 79 -2.31 -5.54 1.41
C PHE A 79 -1.41 -6.23 2.45
N ILE A 80 -1.24 -7.55 2.30
CA ILE A 80 -0.23 -8.30 3.05
C ILE A 80 1.01 -8.35 2.19
N LEU A 81 2.08 -7.69 2.63
CA LEU A 81 3.35 -7.68 1.93
C LEU A 81 4.27 -8.78 2.49
N PRO A 82 5.03 -9.49 1.64
CA PRO A 82 6.01 -10.44 2.12
C PRO A 82 7.10 -9.70 2.92
N ASN A 83 7.55 -10.30 4.04
CA ASN A 83 8.58 -9.71 4.90
C ASN A 83 9.91 -9.52 4.16
N LYS A 84 10.67 -8.47 4.58
CA LYS A 84 12.00 -7.90 4.22
C LYS A 84 13.00 -8.62 3.29
N ASN A 85 12.81 -9.88 2.93
CA ASN A 85 13.48 -10.58 1.84
C ASN A 85 12.56 -10.72 0.61
N ALA A 86 11.53 -9.90 0.51
CA ALA A 86 10.65 -9.89 -0.64
C ALA A 86 11.40 -9.38 -1.88
N GLU A 87 11.34 -10.17 -2.95
CA GLU A 87 11.67 -9.72 -4.28
C GLU A 87 10.50 -8.89 -4.82
N VAL A 88 10.80 -7.73 -5.40
CA VAL A 88 9.83 -6.88 -6.07
C VAL A 88 9.84 -7.24 -7.54
N GLU A 89 8.69 -7.65 -8.07
CA GLU A 89 8.48 -7.90 -9.49
C GLU A 89 7.94 -6.65 -10.17
N ILE A 90 8.71 -6.07 -11.08
CA ILE A 90 8.35 -4.89 -11.85
C ILE A 90 7.85 -5.35 -13.22
N TYR A 91 6.56 -5.14 -13.46
CA TYR A 91 5.90 -5.47 -14.71
C TYR A 91 5.84 -4.25 -15.62
N ARG A 92 6.52 -4.33 -16.77
CA ARG A 92 6.49 -3.30 -17.81
C ARG A 92 5.91 -3.88 -19.09
N SER A 93 5.03 -3.13 -19.74
CA SER A 93 4.38 -3.61 -20.97
C SER A 93 5.42 -3.97 -22.03
N GLN A 94 5.32 -5.20 -22.57
CA GLN A 94 6.22 -5.74 -23.59
C GLN A 94 7.70 -5.88 -23.18
N GLN A 95 8.00 -5.87 -21.87
CA GLN A 95 9.34 -6.13 -21.35
C GLN A 95 9.33 -7.35 -20.42
N PRO A 96 10.47 -8.05 -20.27
CA PRO A 96 10.59 -9.10 -19.26
C PRO A 96 10.35 -8.53 -17.86
N VAL A 97 9.81 -9.38 -16.96
CA VAL A 97 9.66 -9.03 -15.54
C VAL A 97 11.03 -8.75 -14.95
N GLU A 98 11.18 -7.58 -14.35
CA GLU A 98 12.39 -7.19 -13.63
C GLU A 98 12.20 -7.55 -12.15
N ILE A 99 13.15 -8.27 -11.57
CA ILE A 99 13.10 -8.70 -10.16
C ILE A 99 14.19 -7.97 -9.39
N VAL A 100 13.81 -7.26 -8.32
CA VAL A 100 14.73 -6.45 -7.50
C VAL A 100 14.59 -6.82 -6.03
N ALA A 101 15.72 -7.01 -5.33
CA ALA A 101 15.73 -7.21 -3.89
C ALA A 101 15.53 -5.87 -3.15
N MET A 102 14.74 -5.88 -2.07
CA MET A 102 14.54 -4.70 -1.22
C MET A 102 15.78 -4.38 -0.35
N PRO A 103 16.08 -3.09 -0.06
CA PRO A 103 15.36 -1.91 -0.53
C PRO A 103 15.73 -1.51 -1.97
N ALA A 104 14.77 -1.00 -2.73
CA ALA A 104 14.94 -0.59 -4.12
C ALA A 104 14.27 0.75 -4.42
N THR A 105 14.82 1.50 -5.38
CA THR A 105 14.13 2.65 -5.98
C THR A 105 13.57 2.23 -7.33
N ILE A 106 12.25 2.25 -7.47
CA ILE A 106 11.54 1.95 -8.71
C ILE A 106 11.27 3.25 -9.46
N SER A 107 11.82 3.40 -10.66
CA SER A 107 11.47 4.50 -11.57
C SER A 107 10.23 4.15 -12.40
N GLY A 108 9.32 5.12 -12.50
CA GLY A 108 8.15 5.11 -13.38
C GLY A 108 8.25 6.10 -14.54
N GLU A 109 9.44 6.64 -14.84
CA GLU A 109 9.66 7.74 -15.80
C GLU A 109 8.95 7.54 -17.16
N ALA A 110 8.96 6.30 -17.66
CA ALA A 110 8.33 5.96 -18.95
C ALA A 110 6.80 6.12 -18.96
N VAL A 111 6.16 6.17 -17.79
CA VAL A 111 4.71 6.33 -17.60
C VAL A 111 4.40 7.69 -16.99
N LEU A 112 5.16 8.09 -15.98
CA LEU A 112 4.99 9.33 -15.24
C LEU A 112 6.37 9.99 -15.05
N PRO A 113 6.70 11.02 -15.85
CA PRO A 113 7.98 11.71 -15.74
C PRO A 113 8.22 12.26 -14.33
N GLY A 114 9.40 11.99 -13.77
CA GLY A 114 9.82 12.34 -12.42
C GLY A 114 9.35 11.39 -11.31
N PHE A 115 8.67 10.28 -11.62
CA PHE A 115 8.18 9.35 -10.61
C PHE A 115 9.27 8.36 -10.15
N GLU A 116 9.56 8.39 -8.85
CA GLU A 116 10.39 7.43 -8.14
C GLU A 116 9.68 6.94 -6.88
N LEU A 117 9.71 5.62 -6.64
CA LEU A 117 9.18 5.00 -5.43
C LEU A 117 10.29 4.23 -4.73
N GLN A 118 10.58 4.58 -3.47
CA GLN A 118 11.43 3.77 -2.60
C GLN A 118 10.58 2.69 -1.95
N VAL A 119 10.93 1.44 -2.21
CA VAL A 119 10.34 0.25 -1.59
C VAL A 119 11.37 -0.48 -0.74
#